data_AF-A0A941YCC4-F1
#
_entry.id   AF-A0A941YCC4-F1
#
_cell.length_a   1.000
_cell.length_b   1.000
_cell.length_c   1.000
_cell.angle_alpha   90.00
_cell.angle_beta   90.00
_cell.angle_gamma   90.00
#
_symmetry.space_group_name_H-M   'P 1'
#
loop_
_entity.id
_entity.type
_entity.pdbx_description
1 polymer ?
#
loop_
_entity_poly.entity_id
_entity_poly.type
_entity_poly.pdbx_seq_one_letter_code
_entity_poly.pdbx_strand_id
1 'polypeptide(L)'
;MQNAGKVGVLVVAFFAMLYAAYAVLGQKLFGPKTQTYYAKFQDAGGIAPGTRVLMAGVNIGTVKAVALKSPTEAQMVLAVNPEVQIPRGSVVQLPTSLTGIGENIVSVVPPTSADGYLSPGDEMMGVKQGALDSFLPNGKDAVAELTKTMAAFRKILEDKTLVNEVKDLMATTNKTMAQFGQTASSVNSLIVSNQATLSKTLQEASATMANIQGMTKDLYALSKEGKIQGDLKETLENIRVASEQGSKMIAEMNKLVSDPDLQTAIKSSAKNIQAMTDSGVKMAANGEVIAKNVETMSKDGPEISRKMSELMTKANEIATKINDIADDVKGAVKKVSDTVGGNGSLIPALKYESHFDVIEESKPNFTRTDFTLVFPQSNGDSVHFGLYNAFEGNNLIAQLGKKIDDRFQIRYGIFASKPGLGVDYSFGPAASLRADLFSLNDPRFDVRLRYNFGKDVYGWFGMDRVFKDNAPSIGFGIKR
;
A
#
# COMPACT_ATOMS: atom_id res chain seq x y z
N MET A 1 -64.68 24.86 -59.64
CA MET A 1 -63.62 24.33 -58.75
C MET A 1 -62.18 24.61 -59.21
N GLN A 2 -61.92 25.15 -60.41
CA GLN A 2 -60.55 25.38 -60.93
C GLN A 2 -59.72 26.48 -60.22
N ASN A 3 -60.35 27.42 -59.51
CA ASN A 3 -59.63 28.52 -58.86
C ASN A 3 -59.07 28.13 -57.47
N ALA A 4 -59.69 27.19 -56.76
CA ALA A 4 -59.24 26.78 -55.42
C ALA A 4 -57.87 26.07 -55.44
N GLY A 5 -57.61 25.23 -56.45
CA GLY A 5 -56.30 24.57 -56.62
C GLY A 5 -55.17 25.56 -56.93
N LYS A 6 -55.45 26.61 -57.71
CA LYS A 6 -54.47 27.66 -58.03
C LYS A 6 -54.10 28.48 -56.79
N VAL A 7 -55.08 28.78 -55.93
CA VAL A 7 -54.83 29.47 -54.66
C VAL A 7 -54.04 28.59 -53.69
N GLY A 8 -54.34 27.29 -53.60
CA GLY A 8 -53.60 26.36 -52.74
C GLY A 8 -52.11 26.26 -53.11
N VAL A 9 -51.78 26.17 -54.40
CA VAL A 9 -50.37 26.15 -54.86
C VAL A 9 -49.64 27.46 -54.54
N LEU A 10 -50.32 28.60 -54.66
CA LEU A 10 -49.73 29.91 -54.39
C LEU A 10 -49.42 30.09 -52.90
N VAL A 11 -50.29 29.59 -52.01
CA VAL A 11 -50.05 29.59 -50.55
C VAL A 11 -48.85 28.72 -50.19
N VAL A 12 -48.75 27.50 -50.76
CA VAL A 12 -47.59 26.62 -50.52
C VAL A 12 -46.30 27.26 -51.04
N ALA A 13 -46.33 27.85 -52.23
CA ALA A 13 -45.18 28.55 -52.80
C ALA A 13 -44.75 29.75 -51.93
N PHE A 14 -45.71 30.50 -51.37
CA PHE A 14 -45.43 31.62 -50.47
C PHE A 14 -44.78 31.17 -49.16
N PHE A 15 -45.27 30.10 -48.53
CA PHE A 15 -44.65 29.56 -47.32
C PHE A 15 -43.28 28.92 -47.58
N ALA A 16 -43.11 28.26 -48.72
CA ALA A 16 -41.79 27.76 -49.14
C ALA A 16 -40.80 28.91 -49.34
N MET A 17 -41.25 30.02 -49.93
CA MET A 17 -40.44 31.23 -50.11
C MET A 17 -40.12 31.90 -48.77
N LEU A 18 -41.08 32.00 -47.85
CA LEU A 18 -40.84 32.52 -46.50
C LEU A 18 -39.87 31.65 -45.72
N TYR A 19 -40.00 30.33 -45.81
CA TYR A 19 -39.05 29.40 -45.19
C TYR A 19 -37.65 29.56 -45.77
N ALA A 20 -37.52 29.64 -47.10
CA ALA A 20 -36.25 29.90 -47.76
C ALA A 20 -35.64 31.26 -47.35
N ALA A 21 -36.46 32.31 -47.27
CA ALA A 21 -36.04 33.63 -46.79
C ALA A 21 -35.59 33.58 -45.32
N TYR A 22 -36.30 32.86 -44.45
CA TYR A 22 -35.90 32.66 -43.06
C TYR A 22 -34.61 31.85 -42.94
N ALA A 23 -34.45 30.77 -43.71
CA ALA A 23 -33.25 29.94 -43.71
C ALA A 23 -32.00 30.72 -44.16
N VAL A 24 -32.14 31.64 -45.12
CA VAL A 24 -31.02 32.42 -45.67
C VAL A 24 -30.75 33.72 -44.90
N LEU A 25 -31.80 34.46 -44.53
CA LEU A 25 -31.67 35.79 -43.90
C LEU A 25 -31.93 35.79 -42.38
N GLY A 26 -32.70 34.83 -41.86
CA GLY A 26 -33.12 34.79 -40.46
C GLY A 26 -31.94 34.68 -39.49
N GLN A 27 -30.95 33.84 -39.81
CA GLN A 27 -29.74 33.71 -38.98
C GLN A 27 -28.85 34.95 -38.98
N LYS A 28 -28.86 35.75 -40.06
CA LYS A 28 -28.06 36.99 -40.17
C LYS A 28 -28.74 38.19 -39.51
N LEU A 29 -30.07 38.25 -39.51
CA LEU A 29 -30.84 39.40 -39.00
C LEU A 29 -31.29 39.25 -37.54
N PHE A 30 -31.50 38.02 -37.04
CA PHE A 30 -32.03 37.76 -35.70
C PHE A 30 -31.06 37.03 -34.76
N GLY A 31 -29.81 36.80 -35.17
CA GLY A 31 -28.78 36.22 -34.29
C GLY A 31 -28.33 37.19 -33.20
N PRO A 32 -27.90 36.71 -32.01
CA PRO A 32 -27.33 37.56 -30.98
C PRO A 32 -26.10 38.30 -31.52
N LYS A 33 -25.96 39.60 -31.21
CA LYS A 33 -24.77 40.37 -31.58
C LYS A 33 -23.56 39.79 -30.84
N THR A 34 -22.55 39.34 -31.57
CA THR A 34 -21.31 38.78 -31.02
C THR A 34 -20.09 39.45 -31.65
N GLN A 35 -19.05 39.66 -30.85
CA GLN A 35 -17.72 40.01 -31.36
C GLN A 35 -16.98 38.74 -31.77
N THR A 36 -16.25 38.80 -32.88
CA THR A 36 -15.50 37.64 -33.39
C THR A 36 -14.04 37.75 -33.00
N TYR A 37 -13.47 36.68 -32.46
CA TYR A 37 -12.04 36.54 -32.20
C TYR A 37 -11.53 35.25 -32.84
N TYR A 38 -10.24 35.20 -33.16
CA TYR A 38 -9.62 34.02 -33.74
C TYR A 38 -8.63 33.39 -32.76
N ALA A 39 -8.47 32.07 -32.83
CA ALA A 39 -7.43 31.37 -32.08
C ALA A 39 -6.74 30.35 -32.98
N LYS A 40 -5.40 30.35 -32.98
CA LYS A 40 -4.59 29.41 -33.75
C LYS A 40 -4.19 28.22 -32.91
N PHE A 41 -4.38 27.02 -33.42
CA PHE A 41 -3.95 25.78 -32.78
C PHE A 41 -3.15 24.93 -33.76
N GLN A 42 -2.13 24.23 -33.28
CA GLN A 42 -1.55 23.10 -34.03
C GLN A 42 -2.52 21.91 -34.04
N ASP A 43 -3.27 21.73 -32.95
CA ASP A 43 -4.30 20.71 -32.80
C ASP A 43 -5.51 21.30 -32.06
N ALA A 44 -6.65 21.43 -32.75
CA ALA A 44 -7.94 21.85 -32.19
C ALA A 44 -8.93 20.68 -32.03
N GLY A 45 -8.44 19.44 -32.10
CA GLY A 45 -9.25 18.22 -32.08
C GLY A 45 -10.06 18.07 -30.81
N GLY A 46 -11.31 17.61 -30.97
CA GLY A 46 -12.28 17.43 -29.89
C GLY A 46 -13.23 18.61 -29.67
N ILE A 47 -13.03 19.74 -30.36
CA ILE A 47 -13.89 20.92 -30.27
C ILE A 47 -14.84 21.00 -31.46
N ALA A 48 -16.13 21.20 -31.19
CA ALA A 48 -17.18 21.32 -32.20
C ALA A 48 -17.77 22.75 -32.23
N PRO A 49 -18.37 23.18 -33.36
CA PRO A 49 -19.19 24.39 -33.38
C PRO A 49 -20.28 24.30 -32.31
N GLY A 50 -20.46 25.38 -31.55
CA GLY A 50 -21.38 25.45 -30.40
C GLY A 50 -20.73 25.18 -29.04
N THR A 51 -19.48 24.70 -28.99
CA THR A 51 -18.75 24.53 -27.73
C THR A 51 -18.68 25.84 -26.94
N ARG A 52 -18.93 25.78 -25.63
CA ARG A 52 -18.88 26.94 -24.74
C ARG A 52 -17.45 27.46 -24.57
N VAL A 53 -17.33 28.79 -24.60
CA VAL A 53 -16.08 29.50 -24.35
C VAL A 53 -16.18 30.14 -22.97
N LEU A 54 -15.32 29.73 -22.06
CA LEU A 54 -15.29 30.20 -20.68
C LEU A 54 -14.10 31.13 -20.46
N MET A 55 -14.24 32.11 -19.58
CA MET A 55 -13.13 32.87 -19.00
C MET A 55 -13.35 32.93 -17.49
N ALA A 56 -12.34 32.54 -16.70
CA ALA A 56 -12.46 32.42 -15.25
C ALA A 56 -13.69 31.60 -14.78
N GLY A 57 -14.10 30.59 -15.56
CA GLY A 57 -15.26 29.74 -15.29
C GLY A 57 -16.62 30.30 -15.72
N VAL A 58 -16.68 31.54 -16.23
CA VAL A 58 -17.91 32.19 -16.71
C VAL A 58 -18.05 31.99 -18.21
N ASN A 59 -19.26 31.65 -18.68
CA ASN A 59 -19.54 31.51 -20.11
C ASN A 59 -19.55 32.88 -20.80
N ILE A 60 -18.59 33.12 -21.67
CA ILE A 60 -18.41 34.39 -22.39
C ILE A 60 -18.78 34.29 -23.87
N GLY A 61 -19.03 33.09 -24.39
CA GLY A 61 -19.31 32.91 -25.81
C GLY A 61 -19.38 31.46 -26.27
N THR A 62 -19.34 31.27 -27.58
CA THR A 62 -19.38 29.94 -28.22
C THR A 62 -18.40 29.86 -29.37
N VAL A 63 -17.97 28.63 -29.70
CA VAL A 63 -17.17 28.37 -30.90
C VAL A 63 -18.09 28.44 -32.11
N LYS A 64 -17.83 29.39 -33.01
CA LYS A 64 -18.60 29.57 -34.25
C LYS A 64 -18.20 28.55 -35.32
N ALA A 65 -16.90 28.30 -35.47
CA ALA A 65 -16.36 27.36 -36.43
C ALA A 65 -14.93 26.94 -36.06
N VAL A 66 -14.51 25.77 -36.54
CA VAL A 66 -13.11 25.32 -36.53
C VAL A 66 -12.77 24.91 -37.96
N ALA A 67 -11.73 25.51 -38.53
CA ALA A 67 -11.33 25.26 -39.91
C ALA A 67 -9.80 25.07 -39.99
N LEU A 68 -9.32 24.32 -40.97
CA LEU A 68 -7.90 24.24 -41.27
C LEU A 68 -7.49 25.51 -42.02
N LYS A 69 -6.52 26.24 -41.47
CA LYS A 69 -5.87 27.38 -42.13
C LYS A 69 -4.66 26.92 -42.95
N SER A 70 -4.00 25.85 -42.51
CA SER A 70 -2.99 25.11 -43.27
C SER A 70 -3.03 23.62 -42.87
N PRO A 71 -2.29 22.73 -43.56
CA PRO A 71 -2.21 21.31 -43.18
C PRO A 71 -1.72 21.04 -41.74
N THR A 72 -1.08 22.02 -41.10
CA THR A 72 -0.52 21.91 -39.74
C THR A 72 -1.08 22.94 -38.77
N GLU A 73 -2.07 23.73 -39.18
CA GLU A 73 -2.63 24.82 -38.38
C GLU A 73 -4.16 24.85 -38.51
N ALA A 74 -4.85 24.66 -37.39
CA ALA A 74 -6.28 24.89 -37.25
C ALA A 74 -6.53 26.31 -36.75
N GLN A 75 -7.54 26.96 -37.31
CA GLN A 75 -8.06 28.24 -36.84
C GLN A 75 -9.46 28.02 -36.26
N MET A 76 -9.63 28.46 -35.02
CA MET A 76 -10.89 28.46 -34.30
C MET A 76 -11.48 29.87 -34.32
N VAL A 77 -12.76 29.98 -34.65
CA VAL A 77 -13.52 31.23 -34.66
C VAL A 77 -14.39 31.27 -33.42
N LEU A 78 -14.13 32.24 -32.55
CA LEU A 78 -14.84 32.45 -31.29
C LEU A 78 -15.89 33.56 -31.47
N ALA A 79 -17.13 33.29 -31.10
CA ALA A 79 -18.20 34.29 -31.02
C ALA A 79 -18.41 34.65 -29.54
N VAL A 80 -17.94 35.83 -29.15
CA VAL A 80 -17.89 36.32 -27.77
C VAL A 80 -18.93 37.42 -27.56
N ASN A 81 -19.51 37.49 -26.37
CA ASN A 81 -20.49 38.51 -26.02
C ASN A 81 -19.88 39.92 -26.08
N PRO A 82 -20.55 40.95 -26.64
CA PRO A 82 -19.98 42.28 -26.84
C PRO A 82 -19.59 43.02 -25.55
N GLU A 83 -20.15 42.62 -24.43
CA GLU A 83 -19.89 43.20 -23.10
C GLU A 83 -18.58 42.67 -22.48
N VAL A 84 -18.02 41.59 -23.02
CA VAL A 84 -16.81 40.95 -22.49
C VAL A 84 -15.58 41.52 -23.17
N GLN A 85 -14.66 42.08 -22.37
CA GLN A 85 -13.36 42.56 -22.85
C GLN A 85 -12.29 41.50 -22.55
N ILE A 86 -11.58 41.04 -23.57
CA ILE A 86 -10.52 40.03 -23.42
C ILE A 86 -9.17 40.74 -23.24
N PRO A 87 -8.45 40.56 -22.13
CA PRO A 87 -7.14 41.18 -21.92
C PRO A 87 -6.13 40.76 -23.01
N ARG A 88 -5.31 41.70 -23.46
CA ARG A 88 -4.24 41.45 -24.44
C ARG A 88 -3.22 40.48 -23.85
N GLY A 89 -2.80 39.50 -24.65
CA GLY A 89 -1.93 38.40 -24.20
C GLY A 89 -2.68 37.19 -23.64
N SER A 90 -4.02 37.18 -23.72
CA SER A 90 -4.81 35.99 -23.36
C SER A 90 -4.50 34.82 -24.29
N VAL A 91 -4.44 33.63 -23.70
CA VAL A 91 -4.21 32.35 -24.39
C VAL A 91 -5.48 31.50 -24.34
N VAL A 92 -5.80 30.83 -25.43
CA VAL A 92 -6.95 29.93 -25.49
C VAL A 92 -6.49 28.52 -25.19
N GLN A 93 -6.99 27.93 -24.12
CA GLN A 93 -6.64 26.60 -23.65
C GLN A 93 -7.76 25.61 -23.94
N LEU A 94 -7.38 24.43 -24.43
CA LEU A 94 -8.27 23.28 -24.55
C LEU A 94 -7.88 22.26 -23.47
N PRO A 95 -8.64 22.15 -22.36
CA PRO A 95 -8.40 21.14 -21.34
C PRO A 95 -8.75 19.75 -21.88
N THR A 96 -7.83 18.79 -21.76
CA THR A 96 -8.10 17.40 -22.13
C THR A 96 -8.46 16.60 -20.88
N SER A 97 -9.66 16.01 -20.84
CA SER A 97 -10.06 15.11 -19.74
C SER A 97 -9.51 13.70 -19.95
N LEU A 98 -8.88 13.11 -18.92
CA LEU A 98 -8.39 11.72 -18.94
C LEU A 98 -9.52 10.69 -19.07
N THR A 99 -10.72 11.02 -18.58
CA THR A 99 -11.83 10.06 -18.55
C THR A 99 -12.56 9.97 -19.88
N GLY A 100 -12.34 10.94 -20.80
CA GLY A 100 -13.15 11.08 -22.01
C GLY A 100 -14.65 11.34 -21.75
N ILE A 101 -15.04 11.53 -20.48
CA ILE A 101 -16.42 11.74 -20.04
C ILE A 101 -16.52 13.19 -19.57
N GLY A 102 -17.20 14.02 -20.36
CA GLY A 102 -17.42 15.44 -20.11
C GLY A 102 -17.59 16.25 -21.40
N GLU A 103 -18.25 17.41 -21.32
CA GLU A 103 -18.28 18.35 -22.45
C GLU A 103 -16.90 18.99 -22.62
N ASN A 104 -16.34 18.95 -23.83
CA ASN A 104 -15.13 19.69 -24.14
C ASN A 104 -15.45 21.20 -24.12
N ILE A 105 -14.76 21.94 -23.27
CA ILE A 105 -14.91 23.40 -23.12
C ILE A 105 -13.66 24.12 -23.67
N VAL A 106 -13.85 25.35 -24.12
CA VAL A 106 -12.74 26.24 -24.49
C VAL A 106 -12.52 27.22 -23.35
N SER A 107 -11.30 27.35 -22.82
CA SER A 107 -10.99 28.27 -21.72
C SER A 107 -10.07 29.40 -22.19
N VAL A 108 -10.46 30.65 -22.01
CA VAL A 108 -9.61 31.82 -22.26
C VAL A 108 -8.94 32.21 -20.95
N VAL A 109 -7.61 32.17 -20.94
CA VAL A 109 -6.80 32.46 -19.76
C VAL A 109 -6.06 33.79 -19.97
N PRO A 110 -6.40 34.83 -19.19
CA PRO A 110 -5.69 36.11 -19.26
C PRO A 110 -4.31 36.01 -18.59
N PRO A 111 -3.34 36.84 -19.00
CA PRO A 111 -2.04 36.92 -18.34
C PRO A 111 -2.16 37.63 -16.98
N THR A 112 -1.18 37.43 -16.10
CA THR A 112 -1.14 38.03 -14.75
C THR A 112 -1.08 39.57 -14.77
N SER A 113 -0.57 40.16 -15.85
CA SER A 113 -0.58 41.60 -16.14
C SER A 113 -0.87 41.78 -17.63
N ALA A 114 -1.77 42.69 -17.97
CA ALA A 114 -2.17 42.96 -19.35
C ALA A 114 -2.12 44.46 -19.66
N ASP A 115 -1.46 44.81 -20.76
CA ASP A 115 -1.39 46.19 -21.28
C ASP A 115 -2.50 46.45 -22.30
N GLY A 116 -3.75 46.43 -21.81
CA GLY A 116 -4.96 46.69 -22.59
C GLY A 116 -5.73 45.45 -23.02
N TYR A 117 -6.64 45.62 -23.99
CA TYR A 117 -7.58 44.59 -24.45
C TYR A 117 -7.38 44.25 -25.93
N LEU A 118 -7.80 43.05 -26.32
CA LEU A 118 -7.89 42.64 -27.71
C LEU A 118 -9.05 43.36 -28.40
N SER A 119 -8.86 43.71 -29.68
CA SER A 119 -9.90 44.24 -30.54
C SER A 119 -10.64 43.10 -31.24
N PRO A 120 -11.94 43.29 -31.59
CA PRO A 120 -12.66 42.32 -32.40
C PRO A 120 -11.91 42.05 -33.71
N GLY A 121 -11.68 40.78 -34.02
CA GLY A 121 -10.89 40.33 -35.17
C GLY A 121 -9.44 39.95 -34.83
N ASP A 122 -8.98 40.24 -33.61
CA ASP A 122 -7.64 39.84 -33.16
C ASP A 122 -7.52 38.31 -33.00
N GLU A 123 -6.29 37.84 -33.12
CA GLU A 123 -5.94 36.42 -33.13
C GLU A 123 -5.11 36.07 -31.88
N MET A 124 -5.55 35.04 -31.14
CA MET A 124 -4.92 34.52 -29.93
C MET A 124 -4.15 33.23 -30.22
N MET A 125 -3.14 32.95 -29.39
CA MET A 125 -2.48 31.65 -29.39
C MET A 125 -3.36 30.62 -28.69
N GLY A 126 -3.54 29.49 -29.34
CA GLY A 126 -4.25 28.34 -28.83
C GLY A 126 -3.29 27.25 -28.39
N VAL A 127 -3.44 26.76 -27.16
CA VAL A 127 -2.68 25.62 -26.63
C VAL A 127 -3.64 24.51 -26.22
N LYS A 128 -3.39 23.31 -26.73
CA LYS A 128 -4.07 22.11 -26.26
C LYS A 128 -3.27 21.56 -25.09
N GLN A 129 -3.87 21.57 -23.90
CA GLN A 129 -3.18 21.07 -22.72
C GLN A 129 -3.28 19.55 -22.70
N GLY A 130 -2.13 18.87 -22.71
CA GLY A 130 -2.09 17.42 -22.66
C GLY A 130 -2.73 16.92 -21.36
N ALA A 131 -3.47 15.81 -21.44
CA ALA A 131 -4.09 15.20 -20.28
C ALA A 131 -3.06 14.72 -19.23
N LEU A 132 -1.75 14.71 -19.54
CA LEU A 132 -0.68 14.46 -18.57
C LEU A 132 0.01 15.74 -18.07
N ASP A 133 -0.04 16.87 -18.80
CA ASP A 133 0.59 18.13 -18.37
C ASP A 133 -0.12 18.74 -17.15
N SER A 134 -1.43 18.50 -17.04
CA SER A 134 -2.22 18.81 -15.84
C SER A 134 -1.97 17.81 -14.70
N PHE A 135 -1.33 16.66 -14.99
CA PHE A 135 -1.09 15.57 -14.04
C PHE A 135 0.33 15.55 -13.50
N LEU A 136 1.31 15.98 -14.29
CA LEU A 136 2.72 16.05 -13.94
C LEU A 136 3.30 17.40 -14.41
N PRO A 137 2.89 18.54 -13.80
CA PRO A 137 3.45 19.85 -14.16
C PRO A 137 4.98 19.90 -14.01
N ASN A 138 5.54 19.00 -13.18
CA ASN A 138 6.97 18.83 -12.93
C ASN A 138 7.44 17.37 -13.14
N GLY A 139 6.92 16.65 -14.14
CA GLY A 139 7.27 15.23 -14.36
C GLY A 139 8.78 14.95 -14.42
N LYS A 140 9.57 15.92 -14.90
CA LYS A 140 11.04 15.86 -14.91
C LYS A 140 11.65 15.90 -13.50
N ASP A 141 11.07 16.68 -12.58
CA ASP A 141 11.56 16.79 -11.21
C ASP A 141 11.19 15.55 -10.39
N ALA A 142 10.00 14.99 -10.61
CA ALA A 142 9.57 13.73 -9.98
C ALA A 142 10.48 12.57 -10.39
N VAL A 143 10.83 12.49 -11.68
CA VAL A 143 11.79 11.50 -12.21
C VAL A 143 13.21 11.75 -11.67
N ALA A 144 13.64 13.00 -11.55
CA ALA A 144 14.94 13.35 -10.99
C ALA A 144 15.05 12.98 -9.50
N GLU A 145 14.00 13.20 -8.71
CA GLU A 145 13.97 12.88 -7.29
C GLU A 145 13.88 11.36 -7.05
N LEU A 146 13.15 10.63 -7.89
CA LEU A 146 13.19 9.17 -7.91
C LEU A 146 14.59 8.65 -8.22
N THR A 147 15.28 9.25 -9.19
CA THR A 147 16.65 8.87 -9.58
C THR A 147 17.64 9.07 -8.43
N LYS A 148 17.56 10.18 -7.70
CA LYS A 148 18.40 10.43 -6.51
C LYS A 148 18.12 9.41 -5.40
N THR A 149 16.85 9.09 -5.18
CA THR A 149 16.44 8.08 -4.19
C THR A 149 16.95 6.69 -4.56
N MET A 150 16.90 6.33 -5.85
CA MET A 150 17.47 5.07 -6.35
C MET A 150 18.99 5.03 -6.18
N ALA A 151 19.69 6.14 -6.38
CA ALA A 151 21.12 6.23 -6.08
C ALA A 151 21.40 6.03 -4.57
N ALA A 152 20.57 6.60 -3.69
CA ALA A 152 20.68 6.39 -2.24
C ALA A 152 20.37 4.94 -1.83
N PHE A 153 19.35 4.32 -2.45
CA PHE A 153 18.98 2.93 -2.20
C PHE A 153 20.05 1.95 -2.69
N ARG A 154 20.63 2.20 -3.87
CA ARG A 154 21.78 1.48 -4.38
C ARG A 154 22.95 1.54 -3.41
N LYS A 155 23.23 2.71 -2.84
CA LYS A 155 24.29 2.88 -1.83
C LYS A 155 24.06 2.00 -0.59
N ILE A 156 22.82 1.83 -0.15
CA ILE A 156 22.45 0.96 0.98
C ILE A 156 22.60 -0.53 0.60
N LEU A 157 22.18 -0.92 -0.61
CA LEU A 157 22.31 -2.31 -1.10
C LEU A 157 23.76 -2.73 -1.38
N GLU A 158 24.59 -1.80 -1.82
CA GLU A 158 26.03 -2.02 -2.06
C GLU A 158 26.86 -1.88 -0.77
N ASP A 159 26.26 -1.43 0.33
CA ASP A 159 26.94 -1.31 1.63
C ASP A 159 27.16 -2.69 2.24
N LYS A 160 28.34 -3.25 1.94
CA LYS A 160 28.81 -4.53 2.49
C LYS A 160 28.91 -4.53 4.01
N THR A 161 28.99 -3.35 4.64
CA THR A 161 29.06 -3.20 6.10
C THR A 161 27.75 -3.66 6.74
N LEU A 162 26.60 -3.25 6.20
CA LEU A 162 25.29 -3.64 6.69
C LEU A 162 25.06 -5.16 6.58
N VAL A 163 25.46 -5.74 5.45
CA VAL A 163 25.38 -7.20 5.22
C VAL A 163 26.24 -7.95 6.23
N ASN A 164 27.45 -7.47 6.50
CA ASN A 164 28.36 -8.06 7.47
C ASN A 164 27.84 -7.90 8.91
N GLU A 165 27.30 -6.74 9.28
CA GLU A 165 26.71 -6.50 10.60
C GLU A 165 25.50 -7.41 10.88
N VAL A 166 24.64 -7.62 9.88
CA VAL A 166 23.53 -8.57 9.99
C VAL A 166 24.08 -10.00 10.16
N LYS A 167 25.12 -10.39 9.42
CA LYS A 167 25.77 -11.71 9.58
C LYS A 167 26.40 -11.87 10.96
N ASP A 168 27.09 -10.86 11.47
CA ASP A 168 27.74 -10.87 12.78
C ASP A 168 26.72 -10.93 13.92
N LEU A 169 25.61 -10.18 13.79
CA LEU A 169 24.48 -10.26 14.71
C LEU A 169 23.87 -11.66 14.73
N MET A 170 23.69 -12.29 13.57
CA MET A 170 23.17 -13.66 13.47
C MET A 170 24.15 -14.68 14.07
N ALA A 171 25.44 -14.57 13.79
CA ALA A 171 26.47 -15.44 14.37
C ALA A 171 26.52 -15.30 15.91
N THR A 172 26.43 -14.07 16.41
CA THR A 172 26.40 -13.78 17.85
C THR A 172 25.12 -14.31 18.50
N THR A 173 23.98 -14.19 17.82
CA THR A 173 22.69 -14.74 18.28
C THR A 173 22.73 -16.27 18.34
N ASN A 174 23.27 -16.93 17.32
CA ASN A 174 23.43 -18.39 17.28
C ASN A 174 24.31 -18.88 18.43
N LYS A 175 25.44 -18.21 18.67
CA LYS A 175 26.35 -18.53 19.78
C LYS A 175 25.66 -18.36 21.13
N THR A 176 24.91 -17.26 21.31
CA THR A 176 24.15 -16.97 22.53
C THR A 176 23.08 -18.03 22.77
N MET A 177 22.35 -18.45 21.73
CA MET A 177 21.32 -19.48 21.84
C MET A 177 21.90 -20.86 22.15
N ALA A 178 23.04 -21.22 21.55
CA ALA A 178 23.74 -22.46 21.86
C ALA A 178 24.22 -22.48 23.33
N GLN A 179 24.81 -21.38 23.80
CA GLN A 179 25.21 -21.22 25.20
C GLN A 179 24.00 -21.28 26.14
N PHE A 180 22.90 -20.61 25.79
CA PHE A 180 21.68 -20.64 26.56
C PHE A 180 21.07 -22.04 26.63
N GLY A 181 21.05 -22.80 25.54
CA GLY A 181 20.62 -24.20 25.50
C GLY A 181 21.48 -25.12 26.37
N GLN A 182 22.81 -24.89 26.40
CA GLN A 182 23.70 -25.60 27.34
C GLN A 182 23.45 -25.22 28.80
N THR A 183 23.27 -23.93 29.10
CA THR A 183 22.91 -23.46 30.44
C THR A 183 21.58 -24.06 30.89
N ALA A 184 20.58 -24.08 30.02
CA ALA A 184 19.28 -24.70 30.24
C ALA A 184 19.38 -26.19 30.60
N SER A 185 20.14 -26.95 29.80
CA SER A 185 20.39 -28.38 30.07
C SER A 185 21.13 -28.59 31.40
N SER A 186 22.07 -27.71 31.73
CA SER A 186 22.84 -27.77 32.97
C SER A 186 21.95 -27.49 34.19
N VAL A 187 21.10 -26.46 34.11
CA VAL A 187 20.11 -26.13 35.15
C VAL A 187 19.11 -27.28 35.34
N ASN A 188 18.60 -27.86 34.25
CA ASN A 188 17.69 -29.01 34.33
C ASN A 188 18.37 -30.22 35.00
N SER A 189 19.63 -30.48 34.67
CA SER A 189 20.41 -31.56 35.28
C SER A 189 20.68 -31.33 36.77
N LEU A 190 21.02 -30.10 37.17
CA LEU A 190 21.22 -29.73 38.57
C LEU A 190 19.94 -29.91 39.38
N ILE A 191 18.79 -29.53 38.83
CA ILE A 191 17.49 -29.66 39.49
C ILE A 191 17.17 -31.15 39.74
N VAL A 192 17.28 -31.99 38.71
CA VAL A 192 16.99 -33.43 38.82
C VAL A 192 17.98 -34.13 39.75
N SER A 193 19.28 -33.84 39.60
CA SER A 193 20.34 -34.42 40.43
C SER A 193 20.21 -34.00 41.90
N ASN A 194 19.93 -32.73 42.19
CA ASN A 194 19.76 -32.24 43.56
C ASN A 194 18.51 -32.84 44.20
N GLN A 195 17.39 -32.99 43.49
CA GLN A 195 16.19 -33.62 44.02
C GLN A 195 16.45 -35.09 44.44
N ALA A 196 17.11 -35.86 43.57
CA ALA A 196 17.46 -37.24 43.85
C ALA A 196 18.45 -37.36 45.02
N THR A 197 19.48 -36.50 45.04
CA THR A 197 20.49 -36.49 46.11
C THR A 197 19.89 -36.07 47.44
N LEU A 198 19.11 -34.98 47.50
CA LEU A 198 18.44 -34.55 48.73
C LEU A 198 17.51 -35.64 49.26
N SER A 199 16.72 -36.27 48.39
CA SER A 199 15.81 -37.35 48.80
C SER A 199 16.56 -38.53 49.41
N LYS A 200 17.72 -38.90 48.84
CA LYS A 200 18.57 -39.96 49.38
C LYS A 200 19.19 -39.56 50.72
N THR A 201 19.76 -38.37 50.82
CA THR A 201 20.35 -37.85 52.06
C THR A 201 19.31 -37.73 53.17
N LEU A 202 18.09 -37.28 52.87
CA LEU A 202 17.00 -37.20 53.84
C LEU A 202 16.56 -38.59 54.34
N GLN A 203 16.54 -39.60 53.46
CA GLN A 203 16.28 -40.99 53.84
C GLN A 203 17.38 -41.55 54.75
N GLU A 204 18.66 -41.35 54.41
CA GLU A 204 19.80 -41.78 55.22
C GLU A 204 19.85 -41.06 56.58
N ALA A 205 19.56 -39.76 56.60
CA ALA A 205 19.46 -38.97 57.82
C ALA A 205 18.28 -39.44 58.69
N SER A 206 17.13 -39.75 58.08
CA SER A 206 15.97 -40.29 58.79
C SER A 206 16.28 -41.64 59.44
N ALA A 207 16.92 -42.55 58.71
CA ALA A 207 17.35 -43.85 59.25
C ALA A 207 18.38 -43.69 60.37
N THR A 208 19.33 -42.76 60.23
CA THR A 208 20.31 -42.45 61.27
C THR A 208 19.66 -41.89 62.53
N MET A 209 18.70 -40.96 62.40
CA MET A 209 17.97 -40.42 63.54
C MET A 209 17.13 -41.48 64.24
N ALA A 210 16.51 -42.40 63.51
CA ALA A 210 15.79 -43.53 64.08
C ALA A 210 16.73 -44.45 64.89
N ASN A 211 17.93 -44.71 64.38
CA ASN A 211 18.96 -45.49 65.10
C ASN A 211 19.45 -44.76 66.36
N ILE A 212 19.68 -43.45 66.29
CA ILE A 212 20.06 -42.63 67.45
C ILE A 212 18.95 -42.68 68.51
N GLN A 213 17.69 -42.49 68.13
CA GLN A 213 16.55 -42.57 69.05
C GLN A 213 16.42 -43.96 69.70
N GLY A 214 16.60 -45.03 68.92
CA GLY A 214 16.62 -46.40 69.43
C GLY A 214 17.73 -46.62 70.45
N MET A 215 18.97 -46.24 70.10
CA MET A 215 20.12 -46.35 70.98
C MET A 215 19.96 -45.51 72.26
N THR A 216 19.46 -44.28 72.16
CA THR A 216 19.17 -43.43 73.32
C THR A 216 18.12 -44.07 74.23
N LYS A 217 17.08 -44.71 73.67
CA LYS A 217 16.07 -45.43 74.44
C LYS A 217 16.66 -46.63 75.19
N ASP A 218 17.51 -47.41 74.53
CA ASP A 218 18.17 -48.58 75.14
C ASP A 218 19.13 -48.15 76.27
N LEU A 219 19.92 -47.10 76.05
CA LEU A 219 20.81 -46.53 77.07
C LEU A 219 20.04 -45.94 78.26
N TYR A 220 18.88 -45.33 78.01
CA TYR A 220 17.99 -44.82 79.05
C TYR A 220 17.41 -45.95 79.92
N ALA A 221 17.06 -47.09 79.31
CA ALA A 221 16.63 -48.29 80.03
C ALA A 221 17.74 -48.83 80.95
N LEU A 222 18.97 -48.93 80.44
CA LEU A 222 20.15 -49.36 81.23
C LEU A 222 20.48 -48.39 82.38
N SER A 223 20.23 -47.09 82.21
CA SER A 223 20.38 -46.11 83.29
C SER A 223 19.33 -46.28 84.40
N LYS A 224 18.10 -46.66 84.07
CA LYS A 224 17.07 -46.99 85.06
C LYS A 224 17.38 -48.26 85.86
N GLU A 225 18.10 -49.21 85.27
CA GLU A 225 18.60 -50.42 85.96
C GLU A 225 19.77 -50.14 86.94
N GLY A 226 20.19 -48.88 87.10
CA GLY A 226 21.26 -48.49 88.03
C GLY A 226 22.69 -48.77 87.52
N LYS A 227 22.83 -49.29 86.30
CA LYS A 227 24.12 -49.62 85.66
C LYS A 227 24.87 -48.40 85.11
N ILE A 228 24.20 -47.24 85.07
CA ILE A 228 24.75 -45.99 84.53
C ILE A 228 24.38 -44.83 85.48
N GLN A 229 25.39 -44.13 86.03
CA GLN A 229 25.23 -43.02 86.98
C GLN A 229 26.03 -41.77 86.54
N GLY A 230 25.59 -40.58 86.96
CA GLY A 230 26.25 -39.28 86.69
C GLY A 230 25.76 -38.54 85.44
N ASP A 231 26.62 -37.67 84.88
CA ASP A 231 26.39 -36.72 83.76
C ASP A 231 25.87 -37.37 82.45
N LEU A 232 25.89 -38.71 82.38
CA LEU A 232 25.39 -39.47 81.25
C LEU A 232 23.86 -39.38 81.12
N LYS A 233 23.10 -39.15 82.20
CA LYS A 233 21.64 -38.91 82.10
C LYS A 233 21.31 -37.61 81.38
N GLU A 234 22.04 -36.54 81.69
CA GLU A 234 21.88 -35.23 81.06
C GLU A 234 22.32 -35.28 79.59
N THR A 235 23.41 -35.99 79.30
CA THR A 235 23.88 -36.24 77.94
C THR A 235 22.84 -37.01 77.11
N LEU A 236 22.20 -38.04 77.67
CA LEU A 236 21.16 -38.81 76.98
C LEU A 236 19.90 -37.97 76.71
N GLU A 237 19.52 -37.10 77.64
CA GLU A 237 18.40 -36.18 77.44
C GLU A 237 18.71 -35.15 76.35
N ASN A 238 19.93 -34.60 76.32
CA ASN A 238 20.38 -33.70 75.25
C ASN A 238 20.39 -34.39 73.88
N ILE A 239 20.85 -35.65 73.80
CA ILE A 239 20.81 -36.45 72.56
C ILE A 239 19.37 -36.72 72.14
N ARG A 240 18.47 -37.03 73.09
CA ARG A 240 17.04 -37.24 72.82
C ARG A 240 16.42 -35.99 72.19
N VAL A 241 16.56 -34.84 72.84
CA VAL A 241 16.03 -33.56 72.36
C VAL A 241 16.62 -33.18 70.99
N ALA A 242 17.94 -33.33 70.82
CA ALA A 242 18.61 -33.05 69.55
C ALA A 242 18.11 -33.98 68.42
N SER A 243 17.89 -35.27 68.71
CA SER A 243 17.38 -36.23 67.73
C SER A 243 15.92 -35.97 67.35
N GLU A 244 15.09 -35.50 68.28
CA GLU A 244 13.71 -35.09 68.03
C GLU A 244 13.66 -33.83 67.16
N GLN A 245 14.50 -32.84 67.45
CA GLN A 245 14.65 -31.64 66.62
C GLN A 245 15.16 -31.99 65.21
N GLY A 246 16.16 -32.87 65.12
CA GLY A 246 16.69 -33.37 63.84
C GLY A 246 15.63 -34.11 63.02
N SER A 247 14.80 -34.93 63.66
CA SER A 247 13.69 -35.64 62.99
C SER A 247 12.63 -34.67 62.45
N LYS A 248 12.28 -33.63 63.23
CA LYS A 248 11.36 -32.58 62.76
C LYS A 248 11.92 -31.82 61.57
N MET A 249 13.20 -31.45 61.62
CA MET A 249 13.89 -30.78 60.52
C MET A 249 13.88 -31.62 59.24
N ILE A 250 14.21 -32.92 59.33
CA ILE A 250 14.16 -33.84 58.19
C ILE A 250 12.74 -33.91 57.61
N ALA A 251 11.71 -33.93 58.45
CA ALA A 251 10.32 -33.95 58.00
C ALA A 251 9.91 -32.65 57.28
N GLU A 252 10.35 -31.48 57.78
CA GLU A 252 10.11 -30.19 57.11
C GLU A 252 10.86 -30.08 55.78
N MET A 253 12.12 -30.53 55.72
CA MET A 253 12.90 -30.56 54.47
C MET A 253 12.27 -31.51 53.46
N ASN A 254 11.75 -32.67 53.90
CA ASN A 254 11.06 -33.60 53.01
C ASN A 254 9.75 -33.02 52.46
N LYS A 255 9.00 -32.25 53.27
CA LYS A 255 7.83 -31.49 52.80
C LYS A 255 8.20 -30.48 51.73
N LEU A 256 9.28 -29.72 51.93
CA LEU A 256 9.73 -28.70 50.97
C LEU A 256 10.15 -29.33 49.63
N VAL A 257 10.88 -30.44 49.65
CA VAL A 257 11.30 -31.17 48.43
C VAL A 257 10.11 -31.80 47.70
N SER A 258 9.10 -32.21 48.46
CA SER A 258 7.88 -32.85 47.94
C SER A 258 6.76 -31.86 47.63
N ASP A 259 7.00 -30.56 47.79
CA ASP A 259 6.00 -29.51 47.60
C ASP A 259 5.52 -29.46 46.13
N PRO A 260 4.22 -29.69 45.86
CA PRO A 260 3.66 -29.66 44.51
C PRO A 260 3.85 -28.32 43.80
N ASP A 261 3.81 -27.21 44.53
CA ASP A 261 3.92 -25.86 43.96
C ASP A 261 5.37 -25.58 43.54
N LEU A 262 6.34 -25.97 44.38
CA LEU A 262 7.76 -25.90 44.04
C LEU A 262 8.08 -26.77 42.82
N GLN A 263 7.58 -28.02 42.79
CA GLN A 263 7.77 -28.92 41.64
C GLN A 263 7.12 -28.38 40.37
N THR A 264 5.96 -27.74 40.49
CA THR A 264 5.25 -27.12 39.36
C THR A 264 5.99 -25.90 38.83
N ALA A 265 6.48 -25.02 39.71
CA ALA A 265 7.27 -23.85 39.34
C ALA A 265 8.57 -24.25 38.62
N ILE A 266 9.23 -25.30 39.10
CA ILE A 266 10.42 -25.90 38.48
C ILE A 266 10.09 -26.48 37.10
N LYS A 267 9.05 -27.32 36.98
CA LYS A 267 8.63 -27.91 35.70
C LYS A 267 8.19 -26.85 34.69
N SER A 268 7.47 -25.84 35.15
CA SER A 268 7.03 -24.71 34.31
C SER A 268 8.22 -23.91 33.79
N SER A 269 9.19 -23.62 34.66
CA SER A 269 10.44 -22.96 34.26
C SER A 269 11.22 -23.77 33.24
N ALA A 270 11.35 -25.09 33.44
CA ALA A 270 11.99 -25.99 32.47
C ALA A 270 11.27 -26.00 31.12
N LYS A 271 9.92 -26.03 31.13
CA LYS A 271 9.10 -25.97 29.92
C LYS A 271 9.23 -24.63 29.18
N ASN A 272 9.25 -23.52 29.91
CA ASN A 272 9.44 -22.19 29.34
C ASN A 272 10.83 -22.04 28.73
N ILE A 273 11.86 -22.58 29.39
CA ILE A 273 13.23 -22.64 28.88
C ILE A 273 13.30 -23.48 27.59
N GLN A 274 12.62 -24.63 27.54
CA GLN A 274 12.54 -25.46 26.32
C GLN A 274 11.86 -24.70 25.18
N ALA A 275 10.68 -24.11 25.43
CA ALA A 275 9.97 -23.33 24.42
C ALA A 275 10.77 -22.12 23.92
N MET A 276 11.52 -21.46 24.79
CA MET A 276 12.40 -20.36 24.41
C MET A 276 13.59 -20.84 23.58
N THR A 277 14.15 -22.02 23.91
CA THR A 277 15.23 -22.64 23.14
C THR A 277 14.75 -23.05 21.74
N ASP A 278 13.58 -23.69 21.64
CA ASP A 278 12.98 -24.08 20.37
C ASP A 278 12.66 -22.85 19.49
N SER A 279 12.19 -21.77 20.12
CA SER A 279 11.95 -20.49 19.43
C SER A 279 13.24 -19.84 18.97
N GLY A 280 14.31 -19.90 19.78
CA GLY A 280 15.65 -19.45 19.42
C GLY A 280 16.23 -20.19 18.22
N VAL A 281 16.05 -21.51 18.15
CA VAL A 281 16.46 -22.34 17.00
C VAL A 281 15.70 -21.95 15.73
N LYS A 282 14.39 -21.71 15.84
CA LYS A 282 13.58 -21.21 14.69
C LYS A 282 14.00 -19.81 14.24
N MET A 283 14.30 -18.91 15.18
CA MET A 283 14.81 -17.58 14.87
C MET A 283 16.18 -17.64 14.18
N ALA A 284 17.08 -18.54 14.62
CA ALA A 284 18.37 -18.77 13.97
C ALA A 284 18.20 -19.22 12.51
N ALA A 285 17.32 -20.19 12.26
CA ALA A 285 17.03 -20.67 10.91
C ALA A 285 16.42 -19.56 10.01
N ASN A 286 15.49 -18.76 10.55
CA ASN A 286 14.92 -17.63 9.82
C ASN A 286 15.94 -16.51 9.59
N GLY A 287 16.86 -16.29 10.54
CA GLY A 287 17.95 -15.34 10.44
C GLY A 287 18.93 -15.67 9.32
N GLU A 288 19.23 -16.96 9.12
CA GLU A 288 20.05 -17.43 8.01
C GLU A 288 19.37 -17.20 6.64
N VAL A 289 18.05 -17.42 6.56
CA VAL A 289 17.25 -17.09 5.36
C VAL A 289 17.25 -15.57 5.10
N ILE A 290 17.09 -14.75 6.14
CA ILE A 290 17.17 -13.29 6.03
C ILE A 290 18.55 -12.85 5.54
N ALA A 291 19.63 -13.37 6.12
CA ALA A 291 21.00 -13.05 5.72
C ALA A 291 21.28 -13.47 4.26
N LYS A 292 20.78 -14.64 3.84
CA LYS A 292 20.86 -15.11 2.45
C LYS A 292 20.05 -14.24 1.50
N ASN A 293 18.86 -13.81 1.89
CA ASN A 293 18.01 -12.92 1.10
C ASN A 293 18.66 -11.54 0.96
N VAL A 294 19.19 -10.97 2.04
CA VAL A 294 19.96 -9.71 2.03
C VAL A 294 21.19 -9.83 1.14
N GLU A 295 21.92 -10.94 1.20
CA GLU A 295 23.06 -11.20 0.32
C GLU A 295 22.64 -11.33 -1.15
N THR A 296 21.53 -12.02 -1.43
CA THR A 296 20.98 -12.15 -2.79
C THR A 296 20.54 -10.79 -3.33
N MET A 297 19.85 -9.98 -2.51
CA MET A 297 19.42 -8.63 -2.86
C MET A 297 20.59 -7.66 -3.06
N SER A 298 21.69 -7.84 -2.32
CA SER A 298 22.93 -7.07 -2.52
C SER A 298 23.64 -7.47 -3.83
N LYS A 299 23.67 -8.77 -4.17
CA LYS A 299 24.24 -9.27 -5.43
C LYS A 299 23.40 -8.87 -6.66
N ASP A 300 22.09 -8.95 -6.54
CA ASP A 300 21.15 -8.62 -7.62
C ASP A 300 20.85 -7.11 -7.67
N GLY A 301 21.19 -6.35 -6.63
CA GLY A 301 20.93 -4.92 -6.48
C GLY A 301 21.39 -4.06 -7.67
N PRO A 302 22.59 -4.27 -8.24
CA PRO A 302 23.02 -3.59 -9.47
C PRO A 302 22.15 -3.93 -10.68
N GLU A 303 21.71 -5.18 -10.83
CA GLU A 303 20.86 -5.61 -11.94
C GLU A 303 19.42 -5.11 -11.76
N ILE A 304 18.89 -5.12 -10.53
CA ILE A 304 17.61 -4.52 -10.15
C ILE A 304 17.64 -3.02 -10.44
N SER A 305 18.72 -2.33 -10.07
CA SER A 305 18.89 -0.90 -10.36
C SER A 305 18.95 -0.64 -11.86
N ARG A 306 19.63 -1.50 -12.63
CA ARG A 306 19.70 -1.40 -14.09
C ARG A 306 18.32 -1.63 -14.73
N LYS A 307 17.60 -2.69 -14.33
CA LYS A 307 16.23 -3.00 -14.80
C LYS A 307 15.25 -1.89 -14.43
N MET A 308 15.37 -1.32 -13.25
CA MET A 308 14.57 -0.17 -12.82
C MET A 308 14.89 1.06 -13.67
N SER A 309 16.18 1.33 -13.95
CA SER A 309 16.57 2.43 -14.85
C SER A 309 16.10 2.21 -16.29
N GLU A 310 16.08 0.96 -16.78
CA GLU A 310 15.50 0.58 -18.06
C GLU A 310 13.98 0.72 -18.07
N LEU A 311 13.30 0.31 -17.01
CA LEU A 311 11.87 0.52 -16.81
C LEU A 311 11.51 1.99 -16.74
N MET A 312 12.32 2.84 -16.12
CA MET A 312 12.13 4.29 -16.09
C MET A 312 12.30 4.89 -17.48
N THR A 313 13.28 4.41 -18.24
CA THR A 313 13.48 4.82 -19.64
C THR A 313 12.29 4.37 -20.50
N LYS A 314 11.84 3.13 -20.33
CA LYS A 314 10.65 2.59 -21.00
C LYS A 314 9.36 3.28 -20.55
N ALA A 315 9.23 3.67 -19.29
CA ALA A 315 8.09 4.42 -18.78
C ALA A 315 8.08 5.83 -19.37
N ASN A 316 9.26 6.46 -19.57
CA ASN A 316 9.40 7.72 -20.28
C ASN A 316 9.07 7.57 -21.79
N GLU A 317 9.38 6.43 -22.41
CA GLU A 317 8.98 6.08 -23.78
C GLU A 317 7.50 5.68 -23.92
N ILE A 318 6.90 5.07 -22.89
CA ILE A 318 5.48 4.73 -22.84
C ILE A 318 4.69 6.03 -22.60
N ALA A 319 5.18 6.93 -21.77
CA ALA A 319 4.61 8.27 -21.58
C ALA A 319 4.53 9.06 -22.90
N THR A 320 5.49 8.87 -23.82
CA THR A 320 5.45 9.48 -25.16
C THR A 320 4.56 8.71 -26.14
N LYS A 321 4.41 7.39 -25.99
CA LYS A 321 3.56 6.51 -26.84
C LYS A 321 2.10 6.37 -26.37
N ILE A 322 1.75 6.85 -25.18
CA ILE A 322 0.37 6.84 -24.65
C ILE A 322 -0.60 7.64 -25.54
N ASN A 323 -0.09 8.62 -26.30
CA ASN A 323 -0.87 9.33 -27.31
C ASN A 323 -1.37 8.41 -28.43
N ASP A 324 -0.53 7.46 -28.87
CA ASP A 324 -0.87 6.52 -29.95
C ASP A 324 -1.85 5.44 -29.47
N ILE A 325 -1.66 4.97 -28.23
CA ILE A 325 -2.54 3.96 -27.60
C ILE A 325 -3.94 4.55 -27.30
N ALA A 326 -4.00 5.83 -26.92
CA ALA A 326 -5.27 6.53 -26.73
C ALA A 326 -6.07 6.66 -28.04
N ASP A 327 -5.40 6.72 -29.19
CA ASP A 327 -6.05 6.76 -30.50
C ASP A 327 -6.56 5.38 -30.96
N ASP A 328 -5.87 4.31 -30.62
CA ASP A 328 -6.35 2.93 -30.85
C ASP A 328 -7.57 2.58 -29.97
N VAL A 329 -7.56 3.02 -28.71
CA VAL A 329 -8.70 2.86 -27.79
C VAL A 329 -9.92 3.67 -28.26
N LYS A 330 -9.73 4.89 -28.78
CA LYS A 330 -10.81 5.65 -29.46
C LYS A 330 -11.38 4.88 -30.66
N GLY A 331 -10.53 4.21 -31.45
CA GLY A 331 -10.95 3.39 -32.58
C GLY A 331 -11.81 2.19 -32.17
N ALA A 332 -11.46 1.51 -31.07
CA ALA A 332 -12.21 0.38 -30.52
C ALA A 332 -13.54 0.82 -29.85
N VAL A 333 -13.50 1.88 -29.05
CA VAL A 333 -14.69 2.43 -28.37
C VAL A 333 -15.69 3.01 -29.37
N LYS A 334 -15.21 3.66 -30.45
CA LYS A 334 -16.07 4.13 -31.55
C LYS A 334 -16.79 2.97 -32.23
N LYS A 335 -16.11 1.86 -32.53
CA LYS A 335 -16.75 0.65 -33.08
C LYS A 335 -17.83 0.06 -32.17
N VAL A 336 -17.63 0.09 -30.85
CA VAL A 336 -18.60 -0.41 -29.87
C VAL A 336 -19.76 0.56 -29.67
N SER A 337 -19.48 1.87 -29.60
CA SER A 337 -20.47 2.95 -29.49
C SER A 337 -21.37 3.05 -30.72
N ASP A 338 -20.81 2.85 -31.92
CA ASP A 338 -21.57 2.80 -33.18
C ASP A 338 -22.48 1.55 -33.25
N THR A 339 -22.17 0.52 -32.47
CA THR A 339 -22.95 -0.73 -32.37
C THR A 339 -24.02 -0.68 -31.27
N VAL A 340 -23.82 0.12 -30.23
CA VAL A 340 -24.71 0.23 -29.06
C VAL A 340 -25.17 1.68 -28.93
N GLY A 341 -26.08 2.09 -29.82
CA GLY A 341 -26.60 3.46 -29.83
C GLY A 341 -27.28 3.85 -28.52
N GLY A 342 -26.72 4.83 -27.80
CA GLY A 342 -27.32 5.37 -26.57
C GLY A 342 -26.64 6.64 -26.06
N ASN A 343 -27.26 7.80 -26.33
CA ASN A 343 -26.90 9.10 -25.78
C ASN A 343 -27.25 9.18 -24.27
N GLY A 344 -26.26 9.36 -23.39
CA GLY A 344 -26.52 9.81 -22.01
C GLY A 344 -25.44 9.43 -20.99
N SER A 345 -24.71 10.43 -20.48
CA SER A 345 -23.75 10.31 -19.37
C SER A 345 -24.48 10.19 -18.02
N LEU A 346 -24.55 8.99 -17.48
CA LEU A 346 -25.03 8.69 -16.12
C LEU A 346 -23.80 8.50 -15.21
N ILE A 347 -23.50 9.43 -14.29
CA ILE A 347 -22.86 9.22 -12.96
C ILE A 347 -22.43 10.61 -12.37
N PRO A 348 -22.94 11.04 -11.20
CA PRO A 348 -22.53 12.27 -10.50
C PRO A 348 -21.25 12.10 -9.63
N ALA A 349 -20.63 13.23 -9.25
CA ALA A 349 -19.31 13.37 -8.63
C ALA A 349 -19.20 12.82 -7.19
N LEU A 350 -18.70 11.59 -7.04
CA LEU A 350 -18.21 11.04 -5.77
C LEU A 350 -16.77 11.52 -5.52
N LYS A 351 -16.38 11.81 -4.27
CA LYS A 351 -14.96 11.98 -3.91
C LYS A 351 -14.29 10.61 -3.95
N TYR A 352 -13.27 10.46 -4.78
CA TYR A 352 -12.48 9.24 -4.90
C TYR A 352 -11.01 9.59 -4.99
N GLU A 353 -10.16 8.69 -4.52
CA GLU A 353 -8.73 8.68 -4.77
C GLU A 353 -8.44 7.60 -5.82
N SER A 354 -7.68 7.93 -6.84
CA SER A 354 -7.23 7.00 -7.88
C SER A 354 -5.80 6.60 -7.60
N HIS A 355 -5.53 5.31 -7.69
CA HIS A 355 -4.22 4.70 -7.50
C HIS A 355 -3.84 3.95 -8.77
N PHE A 356 -2.65 4.23 -9.28
CA PHE A 356 -2.05 3.48 -10.37
C PHE A 356 -0.71 2.93 -9.92
N ASP A 357 -0.60 1.61 -9.83
CA ASP A 357 0.60 0.93 -9.34
C ASP A 357 1.25 0.13 -10.47
N VAL A 358 2.58 0.22 -10.58
CA VAL A 358 3.39 -0.64 -11.45
C VAL A 358 4.39 -1.37 -10.56
N ILE A 359 4.31 -2.69 -10.53
CA ILE A 359 5.07 -3.56 -9.61
C ILE A 359 5.74 -4.66 -10.42
N GLU A 360 7.06 -4.73 -10.35
CA GLU A 360 7.83 -5.82 -10.93
C GLU A 360 8.02 -6.92 -9.88
N GLU A 361 7.55 -8.11 -10.21
CA GLU A 361 7.74 -9.32 -9.43
C GLU A 361 8.95 -10.09 -10.00
N SER A 362 9.85 -10.54 -9.15
CA SER A 362 11.09 -11.21 -9.61
C SER A 362 10.91 -12.67 -10.05
N LYS A 363 9.85 -13.35 -9.59
CA LYS A 363 9.65 -14.81 -9.82
C LYS A 363 8.17 -15.21 -9.88
N PRO A 364 7.52 -15.26 -11.06
CA PRO A 364 8.09 -15.05 -12.38
C PRO A 364 8.46 -13.58 -12.62
N ASN A 365 9.48 -13.33 -13.45
CA ASN A 365 9.89 -11.99 -13.86
C ASN A 365 8.75 -11.34 -14.67
N PHE A 366 7.87 -10.63 -13.96
CA PHE A 366 6.57 -10.20 -14.45
C PHE A 366 6.28 -8.79 -13.97
N THR A 367 5.82 -7.92 -14.87
CA THR A 367 5.40 -6.56 -14.51
C THR A 367 3.90 -6.57 -14.32
N ARG A 368 3.46 -6.37 -13.09
CA ARG A 368 2.06 -6.20 -12.73
C ARG A 368 1.69 -4.73 -12.73
N THR A 369 0.55 -4.40 -13.31
CA THR A 369 -0.06 -3.07 -13.22
C THR A 369 -1.39 -3.14 -12.50
N ASP A 370 -1.60 -2.33 -11.46
CA ASP A 370 -2.87 -2.27 -10.74
C ASP A 370 -3.49 -0.88 -10.90
N PHE A 371 -4.82 -0.82 -11.05
CA PHE A 371 -5.58 0.43 -11.03
C PHE A 371 -6.67 0.32 -9.98
N THR A 372 -6.69 1.21 -8.98
CA THR A 372 -7.66 1.16 -7.87
C THR A 372 -8.28 2.53 -7.63
N LEU A 373 -9.59 2.59 -7.58
CA LEU A 373 -10.38 3.71 -7.08
C LEU A 373 -10.74 3.44 -5.62
N VAL A 374 -10.41 4.38 -4.75
CA VAL A 374 -10.67 4.34 -3.32
C VAL A 374 -11.69 5.43 -3.00
N PHE A 375 -12.84 5.02 -2.49
CA PHE A 375 -13.92 5.90 -2.08
C PHE A 375 -13.91 6.02 -0.56
N PRO A 376 -13.28 7.07 0.01
CA PRO A 376 -13.28 7.29 1.45
C PRO A 376 -14.69 7.59 1.94
N GLN A 377 -15.06 7.01 3.08
CA GLN A 377 -16.33 7.19 3.76
C GLN A 377 -16.15 8.16 4.94
N SER A 378 -17.26 8.79 5.35
CA SER A 378 -17.25 9.78 6.43
C SER A 378 -16.84 9.23 7.80
N ASN A 379 -16.98 7.92 8.01
CA ASN A 379 -16.57 7.21 9.22
C ASN A 379 -15.09 6.76 9.20
N GLY A 380 -14.33 7.11 8.15
CA GLY A 380 -12.93 6.71 7.97
C GLY A 380 -12.75 5.34 7.32
N ASP A 381 -13.83 4.61 7.03
CA ASP A 381 -13.76 3.43 6.19
C ASP A 381 -13.50 3.82 4.73
N SER A 382 -13.18 2.85 3.89
CA SER A 382 -13.04 3.08 2.46
C SER A 382 -13.53 1.90 1.63
N VAL A 383 -13.98 2.20 0.42
CA VAL A 383 -14.38 1.18 -0.55
C VAL A 383 -13.40 1.21 -1.72
N HIS A 384 -12.84 0.07 -2.08
CA HIS A 384 -11.80 -0.07 -3.08
C HIS A 384 -12.36 -0.83 -4.28
N PHE A 385 -12.32 -0.23 -5.47
CA PHE A 385 -12.73 -0.87 -6.72
C PHE A 385 -11.63 -0.72 -7.75
N GLY A 386 -11.29 -1.80 -8.45
CA GLY A 386 -10.15 -1.72 -9.35
C GLY A 386 -9.89 -2.97 -10.15
N LEU A 387 -8.76 -2.94 -10.84
CA LEU A 387 -8.21 -4.02 -11.63
C LEU A 387 -6.81 -4.35 -11.11
N TYR A 388 -6.64 -5.58 -10.65
CA TYR A 388 -5.36 -6.22 -10.40
C TYR A 388 -4.82 -6.77 -11.72
N ASN A 389 -3.55 -6.52 -12.02
CA ASN A 389 -2.97 -6.84 -13.32
C ASN A 389 -3.80 -6.27 -14.49
N ALA A 390 -4.20 -5.01 -14.36
CA ALA A 390 -4.87 -4.22 -15.39
C ALA A 390 -4.12 -4.30 -16.73
N PHE A 391 -4.85 -4.26 -17.84
CA PHE A 391 -4.39 -4.36 -19.23
C PHE A 391 -3.90 -5.74 -19.69
N GLU A 392 -3.56 -6.64 -18.77
CA GLU A 392 -3.22 -8.02 -19.11
C GLU A 392 -4.28 -9.01 -18.59
N GLY A 393 -4.30 -9.25 -17.29
CA GLY A 393 -5.19 -10.21 -16.64
C GLY A 393 -6.55 -9.65 -16.26
N ASN A 394 -6.64 -8.34 -16.02
CA ASN A 394 -7.86 -7.62 -15.67
C ASN A 394 -8.66 -8.27 -14.51
N ASN A 395 -7.95 -8.72 -13.48
CA ASN A 395 -8.59 -9.38 -12.35
C ASN A 395 -9.27 -8.33 -11.45
N LEU A 396 -10.45 -8.63 -10.91
CA LEU A 396 -11.24 -7.68 -10.13
C LEU A 396 -10.61 -7.41 -8.75
N ILE A 397 -10.63 -6.13 -8.35
CA ILE A 397 -10.47 -5.67 -6.97
C ILE A 397 -11.80 -5.07 -6.54
N ALA A 398 -12.37 -5.59 -5.45
CA ALA A 398 -13.55 -5.05 -4.79
C ALA A 398 -13.44 -5.32 -3.29
N GLN A 399 -12.91 -4.36 -2.52
CA GLN A 399 -12.64 -4.54 -1.09
C GLN A 399 -13.30 -3.44 -0.24
N LEU A 400 -13.74 -3.84 0.95
CA LEU A 400 -14.15 -2.91 2.01
C LEU A 400 -13.00 -2.77 2.99
N GLY A 401 -12.56 -1.55 3.21
CA GLY A 401 -11.53 -1.17 4.17
C GLY A 401 -12.16 -0.62 5.44
N LYS A 402 -12.09 -1.38 6.53
CA LYS A 402 -12.58 -0.97 7.85
C LYS A 402 -11.44 -0.37 8.67
N LYS A 403 -11.59 0.89 9.07
CA LYS A 403 -10.63 1.56 9.95
C LYS A 403 -10.81 1.05 11.38
N ILE A 404 -9.71 0.63 11.99
CA ILE A 404 -9.69 0.18 13.39
C ILE A 404 -9.14 1.30 14.28
N ASP A 405 -8.05 1.92 13.86
CA ASP A 405 -7.49 3.14 14.45
C ASP A 405 -6.84 4.02 13.37
N ASP A 406 -6.25 5.16 13.75
CA ASP A 406 -5.62 6.11 12.82
C ASP A 406 -4.42 5.55 12.03
N ARG A 407 -3.85 4.43 12.48
CA ARG A 407 -2.71 3.76 11.87
C ARG A 407 -3.08 2.41 11.26
N PHE A 408 -4.19 1.80 11.65
CA PHE A 408 -4.52 0.42 11.27
C PHE A 408 -5.86 0.31 10.54
N GLN A 409 -5.82 -0.28 9.35
CA GLN A 409 -6.98 -0.59 8.53
C GLN A 409 -6.96 -2.05 8.09
N ILE A 410 -8.10 -2.72 8.17
CA ILE A 410 -8.31 -4.07 7.63
C ILE A 410 -9.13 -3.96 6.36
N ARG A 411 -8.69 -4.60 5.27
CA ARG A 411 -9.41 -4.75 4.01
C ARG A 411 -9.94 -6.17 3.86
N TYR A 412 -11.15 -6.34 3.36
CA TYR A 412 -11.70 -7.66 3.04
C TYR A 412 -12.61 -7.59 1.82
N GLY A 413 -12.63 -8.66 1.02
CA GLY A 413 -13.46 -8.73 -0.18
C GLY A 413 -12.80 -9.56 -1.28
N ILE A 414 -12.89 -9.06 -2.51
CA ILE A 414 -12.30 -9.65 -3.70
C ILE A 414 -10.99 -8.92 -4.03
N PHE A 415 -9.90 -9.66 -4.14
CA PHE A 415 -8.59 -9.19 -4.55
C PHE A 415 -8.01 -10.18 -5.58
N ALA A 416 -7.57 -9.67 -6.73
CA ALA A 416 -7.17 -10.48 -7.87
C ALA A 416 -8.24 -11.52 -8.28
N SER A 417 -9.51 -11.10 -8.35
CA SER A 417 -10.69 -11.96 -8.62
C SER A 417 -10.91 -13.10 -7.62
N LYS A 418 -10.23 -13.07 -6.46
CA LYS A 418 -10.31 -14.13 -5.45
C LYS A 418 -10.68 -13.56 -4.09
N PRO A 419 -11.32 -14.34 -3.20
CA PRO A 419 -11.50 -13.92 -1.82
C PRO A 419 -10.16 -13.60 -1.17
N GLY A 420 -10.09 -12.46 -0.48
CA GLY A 420 -8.87 -11.97 0.14
C GLY A 420 -9.10 -11.06 1.35
N LEU A 421 -8.07 -11.02 2.19
CA LEU A 421 -7.95 -10.20 3.39
C LEU A 421 -6.67 -9.38 3.28
N GLY A 422 -6.76 -8.08 3.54
CA GLY A 422 -5.64 -7.16 3.52
C GLY A 422 -5.53 -6.41 4.83
N VAL A 423 -4.33 -5.93 5.13
CA VAL A 423 -4.03 -5.12 6.29
C VAL A 423 -3.12 -3.99 5.85
N ASP A 424 -3.47 -2.76 6.22
CA ASP A 424 -2.64 -1.58 6.03
C ASP A 424 -2.28 -0.99 7.41
N TYR A 425 -0.98 -0.82 7.67
CA TYR A 425 -0.44 -0.23 8.89
C TYR A 425 0.42 1.00 8.56
N SER A 426 0.05 2.17 9.06
CA SER A 426 0.78 3.42 8.84
C SER A 426 1.75 3.70 9.98
N PHE A 427 3.05 3.77 9.67
CA PHE A 427 4.09 4.16 10.63
C PHE A 427 4.15 5.68 10.83
N GLY A 428 3.55 6.44 9.90
CA GLY A 428 3.50 7.89 9.88
C GLY A 428 3.01 8.38 8.51
N PRO A 429 3.14 9.68 8.21
CA PRO A 429 2.67 10.26 6.95
C PRO A 429 3.47 9.80 5.72
N ALA A 430 4.73 9.38 5.91
CA ALA A 430 5.63 9.01 4.83
C ALA A 430 5.68 7.51 4.54
N ALA A 431 5.30 6.63 5.47
CA ALA A 431 5.51 5.20 5.32
C ALA A 431 4.35 4.36 5.87
N SER A 432 3.99 3.30 5.14
CA SER A 432 2.97 2.34 5.56
C SER A 432 3.29 0.94 5.08
N LEU A 433 3.02 -0.08 5.88
CA LEU A 433 3.06 -1.48 5.49
C LEU A 433 1.70 -1.90 4.93
N ARG A 434 1.71 -2.69 3.87
CA ARG A 434 0.56 -3.38 3.29
C ARG A 434 0.84 -4.88 3.28
N ALA A 435 -0.12 -5.68 3.74
CA ALA A 435 -0.06 -7.12 3.65
C ALA A 435 -1.38 -7.65 3.09
N ASP A 436 -1.34 -8.54 2.10
CA ASP A 436 -2.50 -9.09 1.42
C ASP A 436 -2.41 -10.63 1.40
N LEU A 437 -3.45 -11.30 1.90
CA LEU A 437 -3.65 -12.74 1.87
C LEU A 437 -4.88 -13.07 1.02
N PHE A 438 -4.71 -13.81 -0.06
CA PHE A 438 -5.81 -14.12 -0.98
C PHE A 438 -5.63 -15.52 -1.60
N SER A 439 -6.66 -15.99 -2.32
CA SER A 439 -6.64 -17.31 -2.97
C SER A 439 -6.61 -18.48 -1.97
N LEU A 440 -7.69 -18.70 -1.21
CA LEU A 440 -7.76 -19.73 -0.14
C LEU A 440 -7.39 -21.17 -0.57
N ASN A 441 -7.56 -21.51 -1.86
CA ASN A 441 -7.21 -22.84 -2.39
C ASN A 441 -5.72 -22.98 -2.76
N ASP A 442 -5.04 -21.87 -3.03
CA ASP A 442 -3.59 -21.79 -3.24
C ASP A 442 -3.12 -20.47 -2.61
N PRO A 443 -2.91 -20.45 -1.27
CA PRO A 443 -2.73 -19.21 -0.52
C PRO A 443 -1.57 -18.38 -1.05
N ARG A 444 -1.86 -17.14 -1.43
CA ARG A 444 -0.86 -16.12 -1.72
C ARG A 444 -0.81 -15.12 -0.60
N PHE A 445 0.37 -14.93 -0.05
CA PHE A 445 0.65 -13.90 0.95
C PHE A 445 1.69 -12.93 0.39
N ASP A 446 1.29 -11.67 0.24
CA ASP A 446 2.14 -10.59 -0.25
C ASP A 446 2.33 -9.56 0.87
N VAL A 447 3.55 -9.07 1.06
CA VAL A 447 3.88 -8.05 2.08
C VAL A 447 4.76 -6.98 1.46
N ARG A 448 4.30 -5.72 1.50
CA ARG A 448 4.99 -4.59 0.88
C ARG A 448 5.01 -3.36 1.78
N LEU A 449 6.16 -2.72 1.87
CA LEU A 449 6.33 -1.39 2.41
C LEU A 449 6.03 -0.36 1.31
N ARG A 450 5.18 0.61 1.62
CA ARG A 450 4.94 1.81 0.85
C ARG A 450 5.74 2.97 1.44
N TYR A 451 6.42 3.73 0.61
CA TYR A 451 7.03 5.00 0.99
C TYR A 451 6.55 6.13 0.08
N ASN A 452 5.98 7.19 0.66
CA ASN A 452 5.43 8.32 -0.08
C ASN A 452 6.54 9.32 -0.44
N PHE A 453 6.80 9.47 -1.74
CA PHE A 453 7.69 10.49 -2.30
C PHE A 453 6.87 11.74 -2.63
N GLY A 454 6.46 12.45 -1.58
CA GLY A 454 5.59 13.63 -1.69
C GLY A 454 4.09 13.28 -1.62
N LYS A 455 3.26 14.10 -2.26
CA LYS A 455 1.79 13.98 -2.15
C LYS A 455 1.20 12.92 -3.06
N ASP A 456 1.74 12.77 -4.27
CA ASP A 456 1.05 12.05 -5.35
C ASP A 456 1.83 10.81 -5.81
N VAL A 457 3.08 10.63 -5.39
CA VAL A 457 3.94 9.52 -5.83
C VAL A 457 4.42 8.73 -4.63
N TYR A 458 4.51 7.41 -4.77
CA TYR A 458 5.03 6.51 -3.75
C TYR A 458 5.73 5.32 -4.36
N GLY A 459 6.63 4.69 -3.59
CA GLY A 459 7.31 3.45 -3.96
C GLY A 459 6.75 2.26 -3.18
N TRP A 460 6.81 1.10 -3.81
CA TRP A 460 6.58 -0.20 -3.20
C TRP A 460 7.89 -0.97 -3.10
N PHE A 461 8.10 -1.59 -1.95
CA PHE A 461 9.18 -2.54 -1.76
C PHE A 461 8.70 -3.67 -0.88
N GLY A 462 8.85 -4.92 -1.33
CA GLY A 462 8.28 -6.02 -0.59
C GLY A 462 8.63 -7.38 -1.14
N MET A 463 7.84 -8.36 -0.70
CA MET A 463 7.97 -9.74 -1.08
C MET A 463 6.58 -10.31 -1.34
N ASP A 464 6.42 -10.89 -2.52
CA ASP A 464 5.21 -11.56 -2.97
C ASP A 464 5.35 -13.06 -2.80
N ARG A 465 4.23 -13.76 -2.62
CA ARG A 465 4.22 -15.22 -2.39
C ARG A 465 5.17 -15.63 -1.25
N VAL A 466 5.13 -14.88 -0.16
CA VAL A 466 5.84 -15.20 1.07
C VAL A 466 5.46 -16.61 1.52
N PHE A 467 6.46 -17.40 1.93
CA PHE A 467 6.36 -18.83 2.28
C PHE A 467 6.22 -19.82 1.12
N LYS A 468 6.13 -19.33 -0.13
CA LYS A 468 6.11 -20.19 -1.34
C LYS A 468 7.37 -19.94 -2.17
N ASP A 469 7.36 -18.89 -2.98
CA ASP A 469 8.47 -18.57 -3.89
C ASP A 469 9.37 -17.46 -3.34
N ASN A 470 8.90 -16.73 -2.32
CA ASN A 470 9.58 -15.58 -1.72
C ASN A 470 10.13 -14.67 -2.81
N ALA A 471 9.23 -14.08 -3.62
CA ALA A 471 9.59 -13.29 -4.78
C ALA A 471 9.72 -11.81 -4.36
N PRO A 472 10.94 -11.23 -4.29
CA PRO A 472 11.09 -9.79 -4.16
C PRO A 472 10.23 -9.05 -5.19
N SER A 473 9.57 -8.00 -4.73
CA SER A 473 8.75 -7.11 -5.55
C SER A 473 9.17 -5.66 -5.31
N ILE A 474 9.35 -4.90 -6.39
CA ILE A 474 9.59 -3.46 -6.33
C ILE A 474 8.63 -2.77 -7.27
N GLY A 475 8.15 -1.59 -6.90
CA GLY A 475 7.23 -0.86 -7.75
C GLY A 475 7.16 0.61 -7.39
N PHE A 476 6.37 1.32 -8.16
CA PHE A 476 5.96 2.67 -7.86
C PHE A 476 4.47 2.82 -8.10
N GLY A 477 3.86 3.76 -7.41
CA GLY A 477 2.48 4.09 -7.61
C GLY A 477 2.26 5.59 -7.57
N ILE A 478 1.18 6.00 -8.23
CA ILE A 478 0.71 7.38 -8.27
C ILE A 478 -0.67 7.38 -7.65
N LYS A 479 -0.91 8.30 -6.69
CA LYS A 479 -2.23 8.55 -6.12
C LYS A 479 -2.72 9.96 -6.44
N ARG A 480 -4.01 10.12 -6.71
CA ARG A 480 -4.68 11.41 -6.92
C ARG A 480 -6.09 11.46 -6.40
#